data_AF-A0A9X3PBC8-F1
#
_entry.id   AF-A0A9X3PBC8-F1
#
_cell.length_a   1.000
_cell.length_b   1.000
_cell.length_c   1.000
_cell.angle_alpha   90.00
_cell.angle_beta   90.00
_cell.angle_gamma   90.00
#
_symmetry.space_group_name_H-M   'P 1'
#
loop_
_entity.id
_entity.type
_entity.pdbx_description
1 polymer ?
#
loop_
_entity_poly.entity_id
_entity_poly.type
_entity_poly.pdbx_seq_one_letter_code
_entity_poly.pdbx_strand_id
1 'polypeptide(L)'
;MADRVFDPEAIGEYRQFLVELIEELESELLPVMATGTLSRAPAFGTAPGAAENAMGRYLEFHAAMWRNLQYLRGTLYGLDAALAEMTSGDDQAAVYFEFGSFDPGAGTA
;
A
#
# COMPACT_ATOMS: atom_id res chain seq x y z
N MET A 1 19.05 11.47 -32.23
CA MET A 1 18.73 10.57 -31.11
C MET A 1 19.06 11.34 -29.84
N ALA A 2 18.11 11.49 -28.92
CA ALA A 2 18.37 12.20 -27.66
C ALA A 2 19.24 11.32 -26.76
N ASP A 3 20.32 11.89 -26.24
CA ASP A 3 21.22 11.20 -25.31
C ASP A 3 20.50 11.02 -23.97
N ARG A 4 20.50 9.79 -23.44
CA ARG A 4 19.86 9.49 -22.15
C ARG A 4 20.88 9.71 -21.05
N VAL A 5 20.88 10.92 -20.48
CA VAL A 5 21.75 11.29 -19.37
C VAL A 5 21.05 10.96 -18.05
N PHE A 6 21.78 10.30 -17.15
CA PHE A 6 21.31 10.04 -15.78
C PHE A 6 21.36 11.34 -14.97
N ASP A 7 20.23 11.71 -14.36
CA ASP A 7 20.09 12.88 -13.50
C ASP A 7 19.96 12.45 -12.02
N PRO A 8 21.03 12.54 -11.22
CA PRO A 8 21.00 12.15 -9.82
C PRO A 8 20.17 13.10 -8.94
N GLU A 9 20.03 14.37 -9.33
CA GLU A 9 19.25 15.36 -8.57
C GLU A 9 17.76 15.02 -8.66
N ALA A 10 17.27 14.72 -9.86
CA ALA A 10 15.90 14.31 -10.09
C ALA A 10 15.50 13.06 -9.30
N ILE A 11 16.42 12.10 -9.12
CA ILE A 11 16.17 10.92 -8.27
C ILE A 11 16.09 11.31 -6.80
N GLY A 12 16.97 12.20 -6.34
CA GLY A 12 16.92 12.71 -4.97
C GLY A 12 15.59 13.36 -4.63
N GLU A 13 15.09 14.25 -5.51
CA GLU A 13 13.79 14.91 -5.36
C GLU A 13 12.64 13.90 -5.34
N TYR A 14 12.64 12.95 -6.27
CA TYR A 14 11.58 11.94 -6.34
C TYR A 14 11.58 11.02 -5.11
N ARG A 15 12.76 10.66 -4.60
CA ARG A 15 12.86 9.90 -3.35
C ARG A 15 12.34 10.67 -2.16
N GLN A 16 12.65 11.96 -2.05
CA GLN A 16 12.08 12.81 -1.00
C GLN A 16 10.55 12.81 -1.08
N PHE A 17 9.99 12.98 -2.27
CA PHE A 17 8.55 12.89 -2.48
C PHE A 17 7.96 11.53 -2.03
N LEU A 18 8.64 10.41 -2.32
CA LEU A 18 8.19 9.08 -1.87
C LEU A 18 8.20 8.97 -0.34
N VAL A 19 9.21 9.50 0.33
CA VAL A 19 9.30 9.50 1.80
C VAL A 19 8.16 10.32 2.42
N GLU A 20 7.88 11.51 1.88
CA GLU A 20 6.76 12.35 2.32
C GLU A 20 5.41 11.63 2.13
N LEU A 21 5.22 10.95 1.00
CA LEU A 21 4.01 10.17 0.74
C LEU A 21 3.85 8.95 1.66
N ILE A 22 4.96 8.29 1.99
CA ILE A 22 4.97 7.21 2.99
C ILE A 22 4.58 7.76 4.36
N GLU A 23 5.13 8.90 4.76
CA GLU A 23 4.81 9.54 6.04
C GLU A 23 3.33 9.92 6.14
N GLU A 24 2.75 10.51 5.08
CA GLU A 24 1.32 10.80 5.00
C GLU A 24 0.48 9.51 5.12
N LEU A 25 0.83 8.47 4.37
CA LEU A 25 0.14 7.19 4.41
C LEU A 25 0.16 6.58 5.82
N GLU A 26 1.31 6.60 6.49
CA GLU A 26 1.50 5.99 7.80
C GLU A 26 0.92 6.80 8.95
N SER A 27 0.96 8.12 8.86
CA SER A 27 0.57 9.03 9.94
C SER A 27 -0.91 9.40 9.87
N GLU A 28 -1.50 9.40 8.67
CA GLU A 28 -2.88 9.85 8.48
C GLU A 28 -3.82 8.71 8.08
N LEU A 29 -3.48 7.96 7.03
CA LEU A 29 -4.41 7.00 6.42
C LEU A 29 -4.47 5.66 7.16
N LEU A 30 -3.32 5.05 7.48
CA LEU A 30 -3.29 3.77 8.21
C LEU A 30 -3.98 3.85 9.58
N PRO A 31 -3.79 4.90 10.39
CA PRO A 31 -4.44 5.02 11.70
C PRO A 31 -5.97 5.06 11.60
N VAL A 32 -6.53 5.68 10.56
CA VAL A 32 -8.00 5.73 10.35
C VAL A 32 -8.61 4.32 10.31
N MET A 33 -7.91 3.38 9.67
CA MET A 33 -8.34 1.99 9.54
C MET A 33 -7.98 1.13 10.74
N ALA A 34 -6.78 1.33 11.31
CA ALA A 34 -6.25 0.50 12.39
C ALA A 34 -6.92 0.77 13.73
N THR A 35 -7.04 2.04 14.11
CA THR A 35 -7.49 2.47 15.44
C THR A 35 -8.48 3.62 15.42
N GLY A 36 -8.67 4.26 14.26
CA GLY A 36 -9.50 5.44 14.06
C GLY A 36 -10.96 5.12 13.74
N THR A 37 -11.60 6.03 13.01
CA THR A 37 -13.05 6.02 12.75
C THR A 37 -13.53 4.79 11.99
N LEU A 38 -12.68 4.19 11.15
CA LEU A 38 -13.01 3.00 10.38
C LEU A 38 -12.57 1.71 11.06
N SER A 39 -11.93 1.76 12.23
CA SER A 39 -11.52 0.54 12.97
C SER A 39 -12.69 -0.32 13.45
N ARG A 40 -13.92 0.22 13.45
CA ARG A 40 -15.12 -0.50 13.89
C ARG A 40 -16.26 -0.28 12.90
N ALA A 41 -17.12 -1.28 12.82
CA ALA A 41 -18.34 -1.17 12.04
C ALA A 41 -19.25 -0.04 12.56
N PRO A 42 -19.80 0.79 11.67
CA PRO A 42 -20.84 1.76 12.01
C PRO A 42 -22.08 1.10 12.61
N ALA A 43 -22.84 1.88 13.37
CA ALA A 43 -24.16 1.47 13.82
C ALA A 43 -25.15 1.53 12.63
N PHE A 44 -25.31 0.42 11.91
CA PHE A 44 -26.18 0.32 10.73
C PHE A 44 -27.68 0.49 11.02
N GLY A 45 -28.07 0.63 12.28
CA GLY A 45 -29.47 0.78 12.71
C GLY A 45 -30.25 -0.54 12.66
N THR A 46 -31.55 -0.45 12.93
CA THR A 46 -32.46 -1.60 13.06
C THR A 46 -33.50 -1.68 11.96
N ALA A 47 -33.35 -0.89 10.89
CA ALA A 47 -34.25 -0.97 9.75
C ALA A 47 -34.20 -2.39 9.14
N PRO A 48 -35.34 -2.95 8.69
CA PRO A 48 -35.36 -4.24 8.01
C PRO A 48 -34.35 -4.26 6.86
N GLY A 49 -33.49 -5.30 6.76
CA GLY A 49 -32.42 -5.37 5.76
C GLY A 49 -31.09 -4.71 6.15
N ALA A 50 -31.06 -3.81 7.13
CA ALA A 50 -29.84 -3.08 7.50
C ALA A 50 -28.82 -3.98 8.21
N ALA A 51 -29.26 -4.75 9.21
CA ALA A 51 -28.37 -5.64 9.97
C ALA A 51 -27.98 -6.91 9.18
N GLU A 52 -28.87 -7.41 8.31
CA GLU A 52 -28.71 -8.70 7.64
C GLU A 52 -27.57 -8.72 6.61
N ASN A 53 -27.16 -7.56 6.07
CA ASN A 53 -26.12 -7.49 5.04
C ASN A 53 -25.03 -6.44 5.27
N ALA A 54 -25.29 -5.36 6.04
CA ALA A 54 -24.35 -4.24 6.10
C ALA A 54 -23.07 -4.57 6.90
N MET A 55 -23.20 -5.36 7.97
CA MET A 55 -22.04 -5.76 8.78
C MET A 55 -21.04 -6.59 7.97
N GLY A 56 -21.51 -7.63 7.27
CA GLY A 56 -20.65 -8.49 6.45
C GLY A 56 -19.92 -7.70 5.36
N ARG A 57 -20.66 -6.85 4.62
CA ARG A 57 -20.10 -5.99 3.58
C ARG A 57 -19.07 -4.99 4.12
N TYR A 58 -19.31 -4.46 5.32
CA TYR A 58 -18.35 -3.55 5.95
C TYR A 58 -17.05 -4.26 6.31
N LEU A 59 -17.13 -5.47 6.87
CA LEU A 59 -15.94 -6.25 7.21
C LEU A 59 -15.13 -6.63 5.96
N GLU A 60 -15.81 -7.02 4.89
CA GLU A 60 -15.15 -7.30 3.59
C GLU A 60 -14.47 -6.05 3.03
N PHE A 61 -15.18 -4.91 3.01
CA PHE A 61 -14.61 -3.62 2.60
C PHE A 61 -13.40 -3.25 3.45
N HIS A 62 -13.52 -3.35 4.78
CA HIS A 62 -12.46 -2.96 5.71
C HIS A 62 -11.21 -3.81 5.51
N ALA A 63 -11.38 -5.13 5.42
CA ALA A 63 -10.27 -6.06 5.17
C ALA A 63 -9.60 -5.81 3.81
N ALA A 64 -10.39 -5.58 2.75
CA ALA A 64 -9.86 -5.28 1.42
C ALA A 64 -9.08 -3.96 1.41
N MET A 65 -9.64 -2.91 2.00
CA MET A 65 -8.98 -1.60 2.10
C MET A 65 -7.69 -1.68 2.92
N TRP A 66 -7.71 -2.38 4.05
CA TRP A 66 -6.52 -2.59 4.86
C TRP A 66 -5.41 -3.24 4.04
N ARG A 67 -5.71 -4.36 3.38
CA ARG A 67 -4.73 -5.06 2.52
C ARG A 67 -4.20 -4.16 1.40
N ASN A 68 -5.06 -3.40 0.74
CA ASN A 68 -4.65 -2.49 -0.33
C ASN A 68 -3.70 -1.39 0.18
N LEU A 69 -3.96 -0.83 1.37
CA LEU A 69 -3.06 0.17 1.98
C LEU A 69 -1.71 -0.44 2.36
N GLN A 70 -1.70 -1.68 2.86
CA GLN A 70 -0.45 -2.40 3.12
C GLN A 70 0.34 -2.67 1.83
N TYR A 71 -0.33 -2.98 0.72
CA TYR A 71 0.33 -3.13 -0.58
C TYR A 71 0.89 -1.82 -1.11
N LEU A 72 0.14 -0.73 -1.01
CA LEU A 72 0.63 0.60 -1.37
C LEU A 72 1.88 0.95 -0.54
N ARG A 73 1.80 0.77 0.78
CA ARG A 73 2.93 1.00 1.69
C ARG A 73 4.18 0.22 1.28
N GLY A 74 4.02 -1.09 1.05
CA GLY A 74 5.14 -1.94 0.62
C GLY A 74 5.72 -1.53 -0.74
N THR A 75 4.85 -1.13 -1.68
CA THR A 75 5.27 -0.65 -3.01
C THR A 75 6.08 0.63 -2.91
N LEU A 76 5.64 1.59 -2.09
CA LEU A 76 6.35 2.87 -1.91
C LEU A 76 7.74 2.67 -1.29
N TYR A 77 7.85 1.85 -0.23
CA TYR A 77 9.15 1.50 0.33
C TYR A 77 10.04 0.75 -0.66
N GLY A 78 9.47 -0.17 -1.45
CA GLY A 78 10.21 -0.90 -2.47
C GLY A 78 10.77 0.03 -3.55
N LEU A 79 9.99 1.02 -3.98
CA LEU A 79 10.43 2.04 -4.94
C LEU A 79 11.55 2.91 -4.37
N ASP A 80 11.41 3.42 -3.15
CA ASP A 80 12.45 4.22 -2.51
C ASP A 80 13.75 3.42 -2.36
N ALA A 81 13.66 2.16 -1.90
CA ALA A 81 14.82 1.29 -1.74
C ALA A 81 15.53 1.00 -3.08
N ALA A 82 14.77 0.69 -4.13
CA ALA A 82 15.33 0.44 -5.47
C ALA A 82 16.05 1.69 -6.01
N LEU A 83 15.47 2.88 -5.82
CA LEU A 83 16.10 4.13 -6.23
C LEU A 83 17.35 4.46 -5.39
N ALA A 84 17.32 4.16 -4.09
CA ALA A 84 18.47 4.30 -3.22
C ALA A 84 19.65 3.47 -3.73
N GLU A 85 19.40 2.19 -4.03
CA GLU A 85 20.40 1.24 -4.54
C GLU A 85 21.00 1.70 -5.88
N MET A 86 20.15 2.17 -6.80
CA MET A 86 20.60 2.73 -8.09
C MET A 86 21.56 3.92 -7.90
N THR A 87 21.39 4.71 -6.84
CA THR A 87 22.24 5.88 -6.56
C THR A 87 23.48 5.57 -5.73
N SER A 88 23.50 4.45 -4.97
CA SER A 88 24.64 4.05 -4.14
C SER A 88 25.75 3.34 -4.93
N GLY A 89 25.50 2.97 -6.18
CA GLY A 89 26.52 2.41 -7.08
C GLY A 89 26.99 1.00 -6.71
N ASP A 90 26.18 0.24 -5.97
CA ASP A 90 26.49 -1.13 -5.58
C ASP A 90 26.09 -2.07 -6.74
N ASP A 91 27.09 -2.63 -7.42
CA ASP A 91 26.98 -3.37 -8.70
C ASP A 91 26.35 -4.78 -8.55
N GLN A 92 25.56 -5.01 -7.50
CA GLN A 92 24.90 -6.29 -7.21
C GLN A 92 23.38 -6.19 -7.46
N ALA A 93 23.01 -5.88 -8.70
CA ALA A 93 21.61 -5.85 -9.13
C ALA A 93 20.99 -7.26 -9.14
N ALA A 94 20.31 -7.62 -8.05
CA ALA A 94 19.35 -8.73 -8.04
C ALA A 94 18.27 -8.51 -6.98
N VAL A 95 17.36 -7.56 -7.19
CA VAL A 95 16.10 -7.54 -6.45
C VAL A 95 15.04 -8.33 -7.21
N TYR A 96 14.98 -9.63 -6.93
CA TYR A 96 13.78 -10.43 -7.23
C TYR A 96 12.72 -10.08 -6.17
N PHE A 97 11.82 -9.15 -6.51
CA PHE A 97 10.57 -9.00 -5.76
C PHE A 97 9.59 -10.09 -6.22
N GLU A 98 9.55 -11.20 -5.49
CA GLU A 98 8.45 -12.17 -5.61
C GLU A 98 7.21 -11.59 -4.91
N PHE A 99 6.44 -10.80 -5.64
CA PHE A 99 5.13 -10.33 -5.21
C PHE A 99 4.09 -11.41 -5.50
N GLY A 100 3.95 -12.35 -4.57
CA GLY A 100 2.77 -13.20 -4.39
C GLY A 100 2.40 -14.10 -5.58
N SER A 101 2.64 -15.40 -5.42
CA SER A 101 1.73 -16.42 -5.96
C SER A 101 0.34 -16.25 -5.32
N PHE A 102 -0.43 -15.28 -5.80
CA PHE A 102 -1.87 -15.22 -5.56
C PHE A 102 -2.52 -16.27 -6.46
N ASP A 103 -2.78 -17.45 -5.89
CA ASP A 103 -3.71 -18.40 -6.47
C ASP A 103 -5.14 -17.95 -6.10
N PRO A 104 -5.95 -17.44 -7.06
CA PRO A 104 -7.34 -17.10 -6.80
C PRO A 104 -8.23 -18.33 -6.50
N GLY A 105 -7.68 -19.55 -6.49
CA GLY A 105 -8.39 -20.82 -6.33
C GLY A 105 -8.32 -21.50 -4.96
N ALA A 106 -7.57 -20.98 -3.98
CA ALA A 106 -7.45 -21.64 -2.66
C ALA A 106 -8.64 -21.29 -1.74
N GLY A 107 -9.83 -21.74 -2.13
CA GLY A 107 -11.07 -21.57 -1.40
C GLY A 107 -12.08 -22.65 -1.75
N THR A 108 -11.76 -23.93 -1.49
CA THR A 108 -12.75 -24.98 -1.13
C THR A 108 -12.02 -26.21 -0.59
N ALA A 109 -12.11 -26.45 0.72
CA ALA A 109 -12.30 -27.76 1.36
C ALA A 109 -12.69 -27.55 2.83
#